data_AF-A0A292SLA8-F1
#
_entry.id   AF-A0A292SLA8-F1
#
_cell.length_a   1.000
_cell.length_b   1.000
_cell.length_c   1.000
_cell.angle_alpha   90.00
_cell.angle_beta   90.00
_cell.angle_gamma   90.00
#
_symmetry.space_group_name_H-M   'P 1'
#
loop_
_entity.id
_entity.type
_entity.pdbx_description
1 polymer ?
#
loop_
_entity_poly.entity_id
_entity_poly.type
_entity_poly.pdbx_seq_one_letter_code
_entity_poly.pdbx_strand_id
1 'polypeptide(L)'
;MKQLKLLDYIIIAVVIAVLLIGALAYLGKNKFSKSPVEATKKIAFQVMLKSVSLTDSKMPFKIGEESFITIRNVPYTKLQIIDVAYQAKKMVLPINNPQQPFVVIDDYSMPYQFDFIVTLIDDAKITKDGAVVGGNKIKIGLPIVLEGFNYRIGGTISNVQILEDKQVEEINKFVTQAKLQSQMDDALQSQAQNAPKEEAKPEKQVEKSAE
;
A
#
# COMPACT_ATOMS: atom_id res chain seq x y z
N MET A 1 -0.05 78.59 -1.47
CA MET A 1 -0.12 77.11 -1.37
C MET A 1 -1.07 76.78 -0.23
N LYS A 2 -2.17 76.04 -0.49
CA LYS A 2 -3.15 75.70 0.56
C LYS A 2 -2.48 74.75 1.56
N GLN A 3 -2.57 75.07 2.84
CA GLN A 3 -2.01 74.23 3.90
C GLN A 3 -2.92 73.00 4.07
N LEU A 4 -2.36 71.81 3.86
CA LEU A 4 -3.05 70.54 4.06
C LEU A 4 -3.40 70.38 5.54
N LYS A 5 -4.64 69.98 5.83
CA LYS A 5 -5.07 69.72 7.21
C LYS A 5 -4.46 68.41 7.69
N LEU A 6 -4.30 68.23 9.01
CA LEU A 6 -3.77 66.99 9.61
C LEU A 6 -4.46 65.72 9.07
N LEU A 7 -5.76 65.81 8.81
CA LEU A 7 -6.56 64.72 8.24
C LEU A 7 -6.11 64.30 6.83
N ASP A 8 -5.68 65.22 5.97
CA ASP A 8 -5.17 64.89 4.63
C ASP A 8 -3.88 64.06 4.71
N TYR A 9 -3.01 64.35 5.67
CA TYR A 9 -1.79 63.56 5.88
C TYR A 9 -2.09 62.13 6.33
N ILE A 10 -3.12 61.94 7.17
CA ILE A 10 -3.55 60.60 7.62
C ILE A 10 -4.11 59.81 6.44
N ILE A 11 -4.93 60.43 5.59
CA ILE A 11 -5.50 59.78 4.41
C ILE A 11 -4.39 59.37 3.44
N ILE A 12 -3.43 60.26 3.18
CA ILE A 12 -2.28 59.96 2.31
C ILE A 12 -1.44 58.80 2.88
N ALA A 13 -1.19 58.77 4.19
CA ALA A 13 -0.44 57.69 4.83
C ALA A 13 -1.15 56.33 4.71
N VAL A 14 -2.48 56.30 4.87
CA VAL A 14 -3.28 55.08 4.71
C VAL A 14 -3.26 54.59 3.27
N VAL A 15 -3.40 55.49 2.29
CA VAL A 15 -3.35 55.14 0.86
C VAL A 15 -1.97 54.58 0.48
N ILE A 16 -0.89 55.16 0.98
CA ILE A 16 0.48 54.66 0.77
C ILE A 16 0.66 53.28 1.42
N ALA A 17 0.14 53.06 2.62
CA ALA A 17 0.22 51.77 3.29
C ALA A 17 -0.54 50.67 2.51
N VAL A 18 -1.73 50.97 1.99
CA VAL A 18 -2.50 50.04 1.15
C VAL A 18 -1.77 49.75 -0.15
N LEU A 19 -1.19 50.76 -0.80
CA LEU A 19 -0.39 50.57 -2.01
C LEU A 19 0.88 49.73 -1.75
N LEU A 20 1.54 49.90 -0.61
CA LEU A 20 2.70 49.09 -0.23
C LEU A 20 2.33 47.63 0.02
N ILE A 21 1.21 47.37 0.73
CA ILE A 21 0.70 46.01 0.96
C ILE A 21 0.29 45.38 -0.38
N GLY A 22 -0.39 46.13 -1.24
CA GLY A 22 -0.78 45.69 -2.59
C GLY A 22 0.43 45.41 -3.49
N ALA A 23 1.47 46.24 -3.43
CA ALA A 23 2.71 46.05 -4.16
C ALA A 23 3.50 44.83 -3.65
N LEU A 24 3.60 44.64 -2.34
CA LEU A 24 4.23 43.45 -1.74
C LEU A 24 3.48 42.15 -2.13
N ALA A 25 2.15 42.23 -2.22
CA ALA A 25 1.32 41.14 -2.72
C ALA A 25 1.52 40.88 -4.21
N TYR A 26 1.59 41.93 -5.04
CA TYR A 26 1.84 41.82 -6.48
C TYR A 26 3.25 41.29 -6.79
N LEU A 27 4.27 41.69 -6.01
CA LEU A 27 5.64 41.19 -6.12
C LEU A 27 5.82 39.74 -5.62
N GLY A 28 4.73 39.05 -5.23
CA GLY A 28 4.76 37.65 -4.86
C GLY A 28 5.54 37.34 -3.57
N LYS A 29 5.86 38.36 -2.77
CA LYS A 29 6.60 38.21 -1.50
C LYS A 29 5.69 37.86 -0.31
N ASN A 30 4.51 37.30 -0.57
CA ASN A 30 3.57 36.85 0.44
C ASN A 30 4.04 35.54 1.07
N LYS A 31 5.13 35.58 1.83
CA LYS A 31 5.67 34.44 2.60
C LYS A 31 4.87 34.16 3.89
N PHE A 32 3.59 34.49 3.95
CA PHE A 32 2.73 34.21 5.11
C PHE A 32 2.27 32.75 5.18
N SER A 33 2.51 31.98 4.12
CA SER A 33 2.27 30.53 4.13
C SER A 33 3.58 29.82 3.86
N LYS A 34 4.45 29.74 4.87
CA LYS A 34 5.40 28.62 4.95
C LYS A 34 4.59 27.36 5.23
N SER A 35 3.86 26.87 4.23
CA SER A 35 3.33 25.52 4.29
C SER A 35 4.55 24.60 4.32
N PRO A 36 4.75 23.79 5.38
CA PRO A 36 5.94 22.94 5.55
C PRO A 36 5.90 21.71 4.63
N VAL A 37 5.41 21.87 3.40
CA VAL A 37 5.31 20.80 2.40
C VAL A 37 6.58 20.85 1.56
N GLU A 38 7.54 20.04 1.95
CA GLU A 38 8.79 19.82 1.24
C GLU A 38 8.53 18.81 0.11
N ALA A 39 7.89 19.28 -0.98
CA ALA A 39 7.63 18.50 -2.19
C ALA A 39 6.74 17.24 -2.03
N THR A 40 6.12 16.84 -3.16
CA THR A 40 5.40 15.57 -3.27
C THR A 40 6.37 14.52 -3.81
N LYS A 41 6.51 13.41 -3.09
CA LYS A 41 7.36 12.27 -3.47
C LYS A 41 6.57 10.97 -3.36
N LYS A 42 6.95 9.98 -4.17
CA LYS A 42 6.43 8.62 -4.03
C LYS A 42 7.00 7.95 -2.80
N ILE A 43 6.15 7.27 -2.05
CA ILE A 43 6.53 6.46 -0.91
C ILE A 43 6.07 5.02 -1.13
N ALA A 44 6.87 4.08 -0.66
CA ALA A 44 6.45 2.70 -0.46
C ALA A 44 6.30 2.46 1.04
N PHE A 45 5.20 1.87 1.46
CA PHE A 45 5.03 1.45 2.84
C PHE A 45 4.54 0.01 2.91
N GLN A 46 5.01 -0.68 3.95
CA GLN A 46 4.72 -2.09 4.18
C GLN A 46 3.67 -2.19 5.27
N VAL A 47 2.65 -3.01 5.02
CA VAL A 47 1.59 -3.34 5.96
C VAL A 47 1.78 -4.79 6.37
N MET A 48 2.05 -5.00 7.66
CA MET A 48 2.09 -6.31 8.28
C MET A 48 0.68 -6.73 8.66
N LEU A 49 0.21 -7.82 8.06
CA LEU A 49 -1.03 -8.50 8.43
C LEU A 49 -0.64 -9.75 9.21
N LYS A 50 -1.01 -9.80 10.48
CA LYS A 50 -0.64 -10.92 11.36
C LYS A 50 -1.78 -11.92 11.41
N SER A 51 -1.45 -13.21 11.41
CA SER A 51 -2.39 -14.28 11.69
C SER A 51 -3.61 -14.29 10.77
N VAL A 52 -3.41 -14.06 9.48
CA VAL A 52 -4.49 -14.10 8.49
C VAL A 52 -4.85 -15.55 8.20
N SER A 53 -6.11 -15.89 8.42
CA SER A 53 -6.65 -17.22 8.16
C SER A 53 -7.18 -17.32 6.72
N LEU A 54 -6.62 -18.23 5.92
CA LEU A 54 -7.04 -18.49 4.54
C LEU A 54 -7.38 -19.97 4.37
N THR A 55 -8.66 -20.26 4.11
CA THR A 55 -9.14 -21.63 3.86
C THR A 55 -9.00 -22.06 2.40
N ASP A 56 -8.92 -21.11 1.48
CA ASP A 56 -8.69 -21.36 0.06
C ASP A 56 -7.19 -21.35 -0.25
N SER A 57 -6.77 -22.12 -1.25
CA SER A 57 -5.38 -22.15 -1.73
C SER A 57 -4.99 -20.88 -2.51
N LYS A 58 -5.95 -19.98 -2.77
CA LYS A 58 -5.73 -18.76 -3.54
C LYS A 58 -5.27 -17.60 -2.65
N MET A 59 -4.10 -17.05 -2.96
CA MET A 59 -3.59 -15.85 -2.28
C MET A 59 -4.49 -14.64 -2.60
N PRO A 60 -4.98 -13.88 -1.60
CA PRO A 60 -5.91 -12.78 -1.82
C PRO A 60 -5.25 -11.51 -2.34
N PHE A 61 -3.93 -11.37 -2.17
CA PHE A 61 -3.16 -10.22 -2.63
C PHE A 61 -2.41 -10.59 -3.91
N LYS A 62 -2.66 -9.88 -5.01
CA LYS A 62 -1.87 -10.01 -6.24
C LYS A 62 -1.09 -8.73 -6.51
N ILE A 63 0.13 -8.89 -7.02
CA ILE A 63 0.98 -7.77 -7.43
C ILE A 63 0.34 -7.07 -8.63
N GLY A 64 0.28 -5.74 -8.57
CA GLY A 64 -0.32 -4.87 -9.61
C GLY A 64 -1.82 -4.67 -9.50
N GLU A 65 -2.49 -5.34 -8.57
CA GLU A 65 -3.86 -5.01 -8.19
C GLU A 65 -3.91 -3.80 -7.25
N GLU A 66 -5.09 -3.21 -7.16
CA GLU A 66 -5.36 -2.10 -6.27
C GLU A 66 -6.08 -2.61 -5.01
N SER A 67 -5.58 -2.22 -3.85
CA SER A 67 -6.27 -2.39 -2.56
C SER A 67 -6.77 -1.04 -2.09
N PHE A 68 -8.03 -0.97 -1.70
CA PHE A 68 -8.55 0.16 -0.96
C PHE A 68 -7.96 0.15 0.46
N ILE A 69 -7.64 1.32 1.00
CA ILE A 69 -7.16 1.46 2.37
C ILE A 69 -8.13 2.25 3.24
N THR A 70 -8.32 1.76 4.46
CA THR A 70 -9.07 2.45 5.51
C THR A 70 -8.15 2.75 6.68
N ILE A 71 -8.03 4.02 7.04
CA ILE A 71 -7.22 4.49 8.15
C ILE A 71 -8.17 5.01 9.23
N ARG A 72 -8.05 4.50 10.46
CA ARG A 72 -8.91 4.90 11.59
C ARG A 72 -10.42 4.83 11.27
N ASN A 73 -10.84 3.77 10.58
CA ASN A 73 -12.22 3.57 10.13
C ASN A 73 -12.73 4.65 9.15
N VAL A 74 -11.83 5.42 8.54
CA VAL A 74 -12.14 6.37 7.47
C VAL A 74 -11.62 5.82 6.14
N PRO A 75 -12.50 5.62 5.15
CA PRO A 75 -12.09 5.16 3.83
C PRO A 75 -11.25 6.25 3.14
N TYR A 76 -10.11 5.88 2.54
CA TYR A 76 -9.21 6.84 1.90
C TYR A 76 -9.17 6.70 0.38
N THR A 77 -8.37 5.78 -0.16
CA THR A 77 -8.21 5.61 -1.61
C THR A 77 -7.74 4.21 -1.95
N LYS A 78 -7.75 3.90 -3.25
CA LYS A 78 -7.15 2.71 -3.83
C LYS A 78 -5.66 2.92 -4.05
N LEU A 79 -4.84 2.01 -3.52
CA LEU A 79 -3.39 1.99 -3.67
C LEU A 79 -2.95 0.73 -4.39
N GLN A 80 -1.91 0.86 -5.20
CA GLN A 80 -1.37 -0.27 -5.94
C GLN A 80 -0.46 -1.13 -5.04
N ILE A 81 -0.65 -2.44 -5.11
CA ILE A 81 0.21 -3.44 -4.47
C ILE A 81 1.42 -3.66 -5.37
N ILE A 82 2.62 -3.42 -4.84
CA ILE A 82 3.88 -3.58 -5.58
C ILE A 82 4.62 -4.86 -5.23
N ASP A 83 4.41 -5.37 -4.01
CA ASP A 83 5.05 -6.59 -3.53
C ASP A 83 4.20 -7.24 -2.43
N VAL A 84 4.26 -8.56 -2.37
CA VAL A 84 3.56 -9.38 -1.38
C VAL A 84 4.51 -10.48 -0.92
N ALA A 85 4.95 -10.39 0.32
CA ALA A 85 5.66 -11.48 1.00
C ALA A 85 4.71 -12.14 2.01
N TYR A 86 4.82 -13.45 2.17
CA TYR A 86 4.03 -14.18 3.15
C TYR A 86 4.82 -15.32 3.75
N GLN A 87 4.48 -15.68 4.99
CA GLN A 87 5.09 -16.78 5.72
C GLN A 87 4.00 -17.54 6.48
N ALA A 88 4.07 -18.87 6.47
CA ALA A 88 3.24 -19.67 7.37
C ALA A 88 3.59 -19.33 8.82
N LYS A 89 2.60 -19.43 9.71
CA LYS A 89 2.81 -19.17 11.13
C LYS A 89 3.94 -20.05 11.67
N LYS A 90 4.89 -19.42 12.35
CA LYS A 90 6.03 -20.11 12.97
C LYS A 90 5.76 -20.34 14.46
N MET A 91 6.28 -21.45 14.98
CA MET A 91 6.32 -21.74 16.41
C MET A 91 7.77 -21.91 16.87
N VAL A 92 8.00 -21.62 18.15
CA VAL A 92 9.28 -21.83 18.81
C VAL A 92 9.18 -23.10 19.64
N LEU A 93 10.05 -24.07 19.36
CA LEU A 93 10.16 -25.28 20.15
C LEU A 93 11.45 -25.25 20.98
N PRO A 94 11.38 -25.55 22.29
CA PRO A 94 12.58 -25.75 23.08
C PRO A 94 13.29 -27.03 22.63
N ILE A 95 14.60 -26.95 22.46
CA ILE A 95 15.45 -28.10 22.16
C ILE A 95 16.52 -28.23 23.23
N ASN A 96 16.90 -29.47 23.53
CA ASN A 96 17.95 -29.76 24.51
C ASN A 96 19.34 -29.50 23.91
N ASN A 97 19.64 -28.23 23.60
CA ASN A 97 20.92 -27.78 23.10
C ASN A 97 21.39 -26.56 23.94
N PRO A 98 22.49 -26.67 24.69
CA PRO A 98 22.99 -25.60 25.55
C PRO A 98 23.36 -24.29 24.82
N GLN A 99 23.72 -24.36 23.52
CA GLN A 99 24.12 -23.17 22.75
C GLN A 99 22.95 -22.52 22.01
N GLN A 100 21.97 -23.32 21.60
CA GLN A 100 20.77 -22.84 20.90
C GLN A 100 19.55 -23.56 21.50
N PRO A 101 18.98 -23.06 22.61
CA PRO A 101 17.96 -23.79 23.35
C PRO A 101 16.59 -23.81 22.67
N PHE A 102 16.46 -23.24 21.47
CA PHE A 102 15.21 -23.20 20.72
C PHE A 102 15.43 -23.30 19.20
N VAL A 103 14.44 -23.87 18.52
CA VAL A 103 14.33 -23.87 17.06
C VAL A 103 13.02 -23.21 16.63
N VAL A 104 13.05 -22.49 15.52
CA VAL A 104 11.85 -21.89 14.90
C VAL A 104 11.44 -22.78 13.73
N ILE A 105 10.27 -23.38 13.82
CA ILE A 105 9.69 -24.24 12.77
C ILE A 105 8.32 -23.74 12.35
N ASP A 106 7.81 -24.22 11.23
CA ASP A 106 6.45 -23.92 10.81
C ASP A 106 5.43 -24.66 11.68
N ASP A 107 4.32 -24.00 12.00
CA ASP A 107 3.28 -24.48 12.89
C ASP A 107 2.20 -25.25 12.12
N TYR A 108 2.40 -26.56 11.96
CA TYR A 108 1.45 -27.43 11.28
C TYR A 108 0.11 -27.62 12.00
N SER A 109 -0.04 -27.15 13.25
CA SER A 109 -1.35 -27.14 13.92
C SER A 109 -2.26 -26.03 13.39
N MET A 110 -1.68 -25.03 12.72
CA MET A 110 -2.36 -23.89 12.12
C MET A 110 -1.98 -23.74 10.64
N PRO A 111 -2.27 -24.74 9.78
CA PRO A 111 -1.80 -24.78 8.39
C PRO A 111 -2.39 -23.68 7.50
N TYR A 112 -3.49 -23.08 7.93
CA TYR A 112 -4.22 -22.04 7.21
C TYR A 112 -3.94 -20.63 7.75
N GLN A 113 -2.93 -20.46 8.62
CA GLN A 113 -2.61 -19.18 9.24
C GLN A 113 -1.28 -18.64 8.74
N PHE A 114 -1.33 -17.43 8.19
CA PHE A 114 -0.19 -16.80 7.53
C PHE A 114 0.03 -15.38 8.03
N ASP A 115 1.28 -14.98 8.11
CA ASP A 115 1.68 -13.59 8.25
C ASP A 115 2.02 -13.03 6.87
N PHE A 116 1.45 -11.88 6.51
CA PHE A 116 1.67 -11.21 5.24
C PHE A 116 2.37 -9.87 5.46
N ILE A 117 3.24 -9.52 4.52
CA ILE A 117 3.81 -8.19 4.34
C ILE A 117 3.38 -7.72 2.96
N VAL A 118 2.45 -6.77 2.92
CA VAL A 118 1.94 -6.19 1.68
C VAL A 118 2.57 -4.82 1.51
N THR A 119 3.26 -4.60 0.40
CA THR A 119 3.89 -3.31 0.09
C THR A 119 3.00 -2.52 -0.86
N LEU A 120 2.67 -1.29 -0.46
CA LEU A 120 1.82 -0.36 -1.19
C LEU A 120 2.61 0.88 -1.60
N ILE A 121 2.26 1.45 -2.76
CA ILE A 121 2.86 2.69 -3.26
C ILE A 121 1.82 3.81 -3.32
N ASP A 122 2.22 5.03 -2.92
CA ASP A 122 1.40 6.23 -3.07
C ASP A 122 2.25 7.51 -3.20
N ASP A 123 1.61 8.58 -3.67
CA ASP A 123 2.15 9.94 -3.67
C ASP A 123 1.92 10.62 -2.31
N ALA A 124 2.99 10.93 -1.60
CA ALA A 124 2.94 11.57 -0.29
C ALA A 124 3.52 12.99 -0.32
N LYS A 125 2.93 13.86 0.50
CA LYS A 125 3.50 15.16 0.84
C LYS A 125 4.52 14.96 1.96
N ILE A 126 5.79 15.26 1.71
CA ILE A 126 6.81 15.14 2.75
C ILE A 126 6.75 16.40 3.62
N THR A 127 6.62 16.20 4.92
CA THR A 127 6.61 17.26 5.93
C THR A 127 7.67 16.98 6.98
N LYS A 128 7.99 17.97 7.82
CA LYS A 128 8.92 17.80 8.95
C LYS A 128 8.56 16.64 9.88
N ASP A 129 7.27 16.32 9.98
CA ASP A 129 6.76 15.29 10.88
C ASP A 129 6.68 13.89 10.25
N GLY A 130 7.01 13.76 8.96
CA GLY A 130 6.94 12.54 8.18
C GLY A 130 6.11 12.67 6.90
N ALA A 131 5.95 11.54 6.21
CA ALA A 131 5.14 11.46 4.99
C ALA A 131 3.64 11.56 5.33
N VAL A 132 2.93 12.42 4.60
CA VAL A 132 1.49 12.63 4.75
C VAL A 132 0.78 12.21 3.47
N VAL A 133 -0.11 11.24 3.62
CA VAL A 133 -0.96 10.70 2.56
C VAL A 133 -2.41 10.93 2.95
N GLY A 134 -3.18 11.64 2.12
CA GLY A 134 -4.60 11.86 2.41
C GLY A 134 -4.90 12.66 3.67
N GLY A 135 -3.97 13.50 4.12
CA GLY A 135 -4.07 14.19 5.41
C GLY A 135 -3.72 13.33 6.63
N ASN A 136 -3.44 12.03 6.44
CA ASN A 136 -2.97 11.13 7.48
C ASN A 136 -1.45 11.02 7.45
N LYS A 137 -0.81 11.11 8.62
CA LYS A 137 0.63 10.83 8.76
C LYS A 137 0.86 9.33 8.65
N ILE A 138 1.66 8.91 7.69
CA ILE A 138 2.02 7.50 7.48
C ILE A 138 3.25 7.22 8.33
N LYS A 139 3.07 6.43 9.40
CA LYS A 139 4.10 6.09 10.38
C LYS A 139 4.02 4.62 10.75
N ILE A 140 5.16 4.05 11.11
CA ILE A 140 5.24 2.71 11.67
C ILE A 140 4.33 2.62 12.91
N GLY A 141 3.56 1.54 12.99
CA GLY A 141 2.56 1.30 14.04
C GLY A 141 1.18 1.88 13.76
N LEU A 142 0.97 2.65 12.68
CA LEU A 142 -0.36 3.10 12.30
C LEU A 142 -1.24 1.89 11.92
N PRO A 143 -2.39 1.68 12.58
CA PRO A 143 -3.33 0.65 12.16
C PRO A 143 -4.03 1.05 10.86
N ILE A 144 -4.10 0.11 9.93
CA ILE A 144 -4.69 0.28 8.60
C ILE A 144 -5.45 -0.98 8.24
N VAL A 145 -6.51 -0.85 7.46
CA VAL A 145 -7.26 -1.98 6.93
C VAL A 145 -7.11 -1.99 5.42
N LEU A 146 -6.69 -3.12 4.87
CA LEU A 146 -6.64 -3.37 3.44
C LEU A 146 -7.96 -4.02 3.01
N GLU A 147 -8.61 -3.44 2.01
CA GLU A 147 -9.88 -3.90 1.47
C GLU A 147 -9.76 -4.09 -0.05
N GLY A 148 -10.02 -5.30 -0.51
CA GLY A 148 -10.07 -5.67 -1.91
C GLY A 148 -11.42 -6.29 -2.25
N PHE A 149 -11.50 -6.98 -3.40
CA PHE A 149 -12.76 -7.56 -3.86
C PHE A 149 -13.33 -8.64 -2.92
N ASN A 150 -12.46 -9.51 -2.38
CA ASN A 150 -12.85 -10.65 -1.54
C ASN A 150 -12.19 -10.64 -0.15
N TYR A 151 -11.58 -9.53 0.25
CA TYR A 151 -10.89 -9.44 1.55
C TYR A 151 -11.08 -8.08 2.21
N ARG A 152 -11.10 -8.09 3.53
CA ARG A 152 -11.00 -6.91 4.40
C ARG A 152 -10.18 -7.29 5.62
N ILE A 153 -8.90 -6.95 5.63
CA ILE A 153 -7.93 -7.46 6.61
C ILE A 153 -7.23 -6.28 7.28
N GLY A 154 -7.24 -6.30 8.62
CA GLY A 154 -6.55 -5.31 9.44
C GLY A 154 -5.05 -5.62 9.55
N GLY A 155 -4.25 -4.57 9.57
CA GLY A 155 -2.81 -4.63 9.71
C GLY A 155 -2.23 -3.40 10.39
N THR A 156 -0.91 -3.41 10.51
CA THR A 156 -0.13 -2.28 10.99
C THR A 156 0.97 -1.95 10.01
N ILE A 157 1.26 -0.67 9.85
CA ILE A 157 2.39 -0.25 9.04
C ILE A 157 3.67 -0.69 9.75
N SER A 158 4.50 -1.49 9.09
CA SER A 158 5.75 -2.02 9.62
C SER A 158 6.98 -1.27 9.11
N ASN A 159 6.90 -0.70 7.90
CA ASN A 159 8.00 0.05 7.29
C ASN A 159 7.47 1.16 6.37
N VAL A 160 8.22 2.26 6.25
CA VAL A 160 7.93 3.37 5.35
C VAL A 160 9.23 3.82 4.69
N GLN A 161 9.25 3.84 3.37
CA GLN A 161 10.40 4.21 2.55
C GLN A 161 10.01 5.31 1.57
N ILE A 162 10.86 6.33 1.44
CA ILE A 162 10.72 7.36 0.41
C ILE A 162 11.45 6.84 -0.82
N LEU A 163 10.73 6.75 -1.95
CA LEU A 163 11.29 6.23 -3.18
C LEU A 163 11.98 7.33 -3.98
N GLU A 164 13.07 6.97 -4.63
CA GLU A 164 13.68 7.76 -5.70
C GLU A 164 13.03 7.44 -7.05
N ASP A 165 13.07 8.39 -7.99
CA ASP A 165 12.38 8.27 -9.29
C ASP A 165 12.83 7.03 -10.08
N LYS A 166 14.11 6.64 -9.97
CA LYS A 166 14.65 5.42 -10.62
C LYS A 166 14.01 4.15 -10.07
N GLN A 167 13.82 4.08 -8.75
CA GLN A 167 13.21 2.92 -8.09
C GLN A 167 11.74 2.78 -8.49
N VAL A 168 11.03 3.91 -8.62
CA VAL A 168 9.64 3.94 -9.10
C VAL A 168 9.54 3.36 -10.51
N GLU A 169 10.46 3.71 -11.41
CA GLU A 169 10.44 3.21 -12.79
C GLU A 169 10.66 1.70 -12.86
N GLU A 170 11.59 1.17 -12.06
CA GLU A 170 11.85 -0.27 -11.95
C GLU A 170 10.64 -1.02 -11.38
N ILE A 171 10.03 -0.49 -10.32
CA ILE A 171 8.81 -1.05 -9.72
C ILE A 171 7.69 -1.10 -10.75
N ASN A 172 7.47 -0.03 -11.52
CA ASN A 172 6.42 0.01 -12.53
C ASN A 172 6.64 -1.04 -13.64
N LYS A 173 7.89 -1.27 -14.05
CA LYS A 173 8.24 -2.33 -15.03
C LYS A 173 7.92 -3.71 -14.45
N PHE A 174 8.34 -3.98 -13.22
CA PHE A 174 8.07 -5.25 -12.54
C PHE A 174 6.57 -5.50 -12.36
N VAL A 175 5.84 -4.51 -11.85
CA VAL A 175 4.38 -4.60 -11.62
C VAL A 175 3.64 -4.84 -12.93
N THR A 176 4.05 -4.19 -14.02
CA THR A 176 3.45 -4.42 -15.34
C THR A 176 3.65 -5.86 -15.81
N GLN A 177 4.87 -6.40 -15.66
CA GLN A 177 5.17 -7.79 -16.01
C GLN A 177 4.35 -8.78 -15.16
N ALA A 178 4.30 -8.57 -13.84
CA ALA A 178 3.53 -9.40 -12.93
C ALA A 178 2.01 -9.36 -13.24
N LYS A 179 1.50 -8.19 -13.66
CA LYS A 179 0.11 -8.05 -14.09
C LYS A 179 -0.18 -8.80 -15.39
N LEU A 180 0.73 -8.75 -16.37
CA LEU A 180 0.59 -9.55 -17.60
C LEU A 180 0.57 -11.05 -17.28
N GLN A 181 1.47 -11.49 -16.40
CA GLN A 181 1.58 -12.91 -16.04
C GLN A 181 0.33 -13.42 -15.31
N SER A 182 -0.20 -12.65 -14.36
CA SER A 182 -1.45 -13.03 -13.67
C SER A 182 -2.66 -13.09 -14.60
N GLN A 183 -2.72 -12.24 -15.63
CA GLN A 183 -3.76 -12.30 -16.66
C GLN A 183 -3.63 -13.54 -17.55
N MET A 184 -2.40 -13.96 -17.88
CA MET A 184 -2.15 -15.18 -18.64
C MET A 184 -2.54 -16.43 -17.83
N ASP A 185 -2.23 -16.45 -16.53
CA ASP A 185 -2.60 -17.57 -15.64
C ASP A 185 -4.12 -17.69 -15.47
N ASP A 186 -4.81 -16.57 -15.25
CA ASP A 186 -6.28 -16.55 -15.14
C ASP A 186 -6.94 -16.99 -16.49
N ALA A 187 -6.35 -16.61 -17.64
CA ALA A 187 -6.82 -17.04 -18.96
C ALA A 187 -6.62 -18.55 -19.20
N LEU A 188 -5.47 -19.10 -18.83
CA LEU A 188 -5.17 -20.54 -18.94
C LEU A 188 -6.12 -21.39 -18.07
N GLN A 189 -6.42 -20.93 -16.85
CA GLN A 189 -7.38 -21.60 -15.96
C GLN A 189 -8.80 -21.62 -16.54
N SER A 190 -9.22 -20.53 -17.20
CA SER A 190 -10.53 -20.47 -17.87
C SER A 190 -10.63 -21.39 -19.11
N GLN A 191 -9.52 -21.67 -19.80
CA GLN A 191 -9.48 -22.61 -20.92
C GLN A 191 -9.48 -24.06 -20.44
N ALA A 192 -8.76 -24.37 -19.36
CA ALA A 192 -8.73 -25.71 -18.76
C ALA A 192 -10.09 -26.17 -18.20
N GLN A 193 -10.93 -25.24 -17.75
CA GLN A 193 -12.30 -25.53 -17.29
C GLN A 193 -13.30 -25.76 -18.44
N ASN A 194 -12.96 -25.34 -19.67
CA ASN A 194 -13.81 -25.45 -20.85
C ASN A 194 -13.37 -26.53 -21.86
N ALA A 195 -12.32 -27.30 -21.55
CA ALA A 195 -11.91 -28.44 -22.36
C ALA A 195 -12.98 -29.55 -22.26
N PRO A 196 -13.48 -30.11 -23.39
CA PRO A 196 -14.45 -31.19 -23.35
C PRO A 196 -13.86 -32.39 -22.62
N LYS A 197 -14.60 -32.91 -21.62
CA LYS A 197 -14.26 -34.15 -20.93
C LYS A 197 -14.22 -35.26 -21.99
N GLU A 198 -13.02 -35.73 -22.32
CA GLU A 198 -12.84 -36.91 -23.14
C GLU A 198 -13.48 -38.10 -22.40
N GLU A 199 -14.56 -38.64 -22.97
CA GLU A 199 -15.31 -39.75 -22.43
C GLU A 199 -14.38 -40.95 -22.23
N ALA A 200 -14.11 -41.29 -20.96
CA ALA A 200 -13.42 -42.52 -20.61
C ALA A 200 -14.27 -43.72 -21.08
N LYS A 201 -13.82 -44.33 -22.17
CA LYS A 201 -14.35 -45.58 -22.74
C LYS A 201 -14.22 -46.69 -21.68
N PRO A 202 -15.29 -47.43 -21.33
CA PRO A 202 -15.22 -48.41 -20.26
C PRO A 202 -14.32 -49.60 -20.66
N GLU A 203 -13.32 -49.89 -19.84
CA GLU A 203 -12.51 -51.10 -19.93
C GLU A 203 -13.40 -52.34 -19.77
N LYS A 204 -13.30 -53.26 -20.75
CA LYS A 204 -13.91 -54.59 -20.68
C LYS A 204 -13.32 -55.34 -19.49
N GLN A 205 -14.18 -55.74 -18.55
CA GLN A 205 -13.89 -56.83 -17.61
C GLN A 205 -13.59 -58.10 -18.42
N VAL A 206 -12.36 -58.60 -18.31
CA VAL A 206 -12.03 -59.97 -18.71
C VAL A 206 -12.27 -60.86 -17.49
N GLU A 207 -13.43 -61.48 -17.51
CA GLU A 207 -13.79 -62.65 -16.73
C GLU A 207 -12.77 -63.77 -17.00
N LYS A 208 -12.02 -64.20 -15.98
CA LYS A 208 -11.16 -65.37 -16.06
C LYS A 208 -11.80 -66.49 -15.22
N SER A 209 -12.63 -67.26 -15.91
CA SER A 209 -13.16 -68.55 -15.48
C SER A 209 -12.21 -69.68 -15.93
N ALA A 210 -12.07 -70.70 -15.08
CA ALA A 210 -11.35 -71.98 -15.27
C ALA A 210 -9.81 -71.84 -15.44
N GLU A 211 -8.96 -72.64 -14.79
CA GLU A 211 -9.03 -74.06 -14.45
C GLU A 211 -8.07 -74.37 -13.29
#